data_AF-A0A2V6I450-F1
#
_entry.id   AF-A0A2V6I450-F1
#
_cell.length_a   1.000
_cell.length_b   1.000
_cell.length_c   1.000
_cell.angle_alpha   90.00
_cell.angle_beta   90.00
_cell.angle_gamma   90.00
#
_symmetry.space_group_name_H-M   'P 1'
#
loop_
_entity.id
_entity.type
_entity.pdbx_description
1 polymer ?
#
loop_
_entity_poly.entity_id
_entity_poly.type
_entity_poly.pdbx_seq_one_letter_code
_entity_poly.pdbx_strand_id
1 'polypeptide(L)'
;ETLAPVESHIEEHALTTVPTIRVAPADGNAAVLGLFLEVVSMQLTSQLQMGAIRARPASLTASLRLQSAAARHAIPAELGFQLGPTKLSGQGRISTMRVVPTSRPFQPAQMRTAFEIGGVALIPNETRAQVQLTPAGTTPMTMELRAHLELNAVDLTPGFQVAQLILNWSTNMVRVTLNPKAPEQTAARFGLRVLELDDSGRIAELLLSPIK
;
A
#
# COMPACT_ATOMS: atom_id res chain seq x y z
N GLU A 1 -2.23 -36.39 -50.96
CA GLU A 1 -2.92 -35.46 -50.04
C GLU A 1 -2.21 -35.50 -48.69
N THR A 2 -1.52 -34.41 -48.35
CA THR A 2 -0.77 -34.28 -47.09
C THR A 2 -1.40 -33.12 -46.35
N LEU A 3 -2.18 -33.43 -45.31
CA LEU A 3 -2.81 -32.44 -44.43
C LEU A 3 -1.74 -31.91 -43.47
N ALA A 4 -1.38 -30.64 -43.61
CA ALA A 4 -0.56 -29.91 -42.65
C ALA A 4 -1.39 -29.56 -41.39
N PRO A 5 -0.78 -29.47 -40.20
CA PRO A 5 -1.51 -29.09 -38.98
C PRO A 5 -1.76 -27.58 -38.95
N VAL A 6 -2.94 -27.21 -38.46
CA VAL A 6 -3.36 -25.83 -38.24
C VAL A 6 -2.52 -25.22 -37.10
N GLU A 7 -1.75 -24.17 -37.40
CA GLU A 7 -1.11 -23.36 -36.38
C GLU A 7 -2.18 -22.50 -35.72
N SER A 8 -2.52 -22.82 -34.47
CA SER A 8 -3.39 -22.00 -33.64
C SER A 8 -2.63 -20.74 -33.22
N HIS A 9 -2.87 -19.64 -33.92
CA HIS A 9 -2.49 -18.30 -33.46
C HIS A 9 -3.17 -18.03 -32.11
N ILE A 10 -2.36 -18.07 -31.04
CA ILE A 10 -2.73 -17.43 -29.78
C ILE A 10 -2.58 -15.93 -30.03
N GLU A 11 -3.71 -15.26 -30.22
CA GLU A 11 -3.81 -13.81 -30.20
C GLU A 11 -3.45 -13.36 -28.77
N GLU A 12 -2.19 -12.95 -28.60
CA GLU A 12 -1.74 -12.24 -27.42
C GLU A 12 -2.54 -10.93 -27.37
N HIS A 13 -3.55 -10.88 -26.51
CA HIS A 13 -4.29 -9.67 -26.19
C HIS A 13 -3.31 -8.65 -25.60
N ALA A 14 -2.63 -7.91 -26.46
CA ALA A 14 -1.90 -6.71 -26.09
C ALA A 14 -2.93 -5.75 -25.51
N LEU A 15 -2.90 -5.56 -24.19
CA LEU A 15 -3.59 -4.48 -23.52
C LEU A 15 -3.24 -3.19 -24.26
N THR A 16 -4.20 -2.61 -25.00
CA THR A 16 -4.05 -1.31 -25.63
C THR A 16 -3.76 -0.28 -24.55
N THR A 17 -2.48 0.00 -24.32
CA THR A 17 -2.05 1.08 -23.43
C THR A 17 -2.42 2.39 -24.12
N VAL A 18 -3.46 3.05 -23.61
CA VAL A 18 -3.83 4.40 -24.04
C VAL A 18 -2.59 5.29 -23.90
N PRO A 19 -2.18 6.05 -24.93
CA PRO A 19 -1.02 6.91 -24.84
C PRO A 19 -1.21 7.94 -23.73
N THR A 20 -0.22 8.07 -22.84
CA THR A 20 -0.22 9.03 -21.75
C THR A 20 0.93 10.01 -21.87
N ILE A 21 0.69 11.28 -21.51
CA ILE A 21 1.72 12.32 -21.46
C ILE A 21 2.28 12.37 -20.04
N ARG A 22 3.59 12.16 -19.87
CA ARG A 22 4.24 12.18 -18.55
C ARG A 22 4.79 13.57 -18.24
N VAL A 23 4.44 14.09 -17.06
CA VAL A 23 4.86 15.40 -16.57
C VAL A 23 5.51 15.24 -15.19
N ALA A 24 6.60 15.97 -14.95
CA ALA A 24 7.25 16.04 -13.65
C ALA A 24 6.64 17.17 -12.79
N PRO A 25 6.60 17.04 -11.45
CA PRO A 25 6.15 18.12 -10.58
C PRO A 25 7.14 19.29 -10.60
N ALA A 26 6.62 20.51 -10.66
CA ALA A 26 7.43 21.72 -10.87
C ALA A 26 7.81 22.47 -9.56
N ASP A 27 7.03 22.31 -8.49
CA ASP A 27 7.02 23.19 -7.31
C ASP A 27 7.02 22.43 -5.97
N GLY A 28 7.48 21.19 -5.98
CA GLY A 28 7.59 20.31 -4.82
C GLY A 28 7.03 18.91 -5.10
N ASN A 29 7.61 17.89 -4.49
CA ASN A 29 7.21 16.49 -4.72
C ASN A 29 6.68 15.81 -3.47
N ALA A 30 6.75 16.40 -2.28
CA ALA A 30 6.31 15.71 -1.07
C ALA A 30 4.82 15.32 -1.14
N ALA A 31 4.54 14.08 -0.76
CA ALA A 31 3.22 13.49 -0.69
C ALA A 31 3.06 12.65 0.57
N VAL A 32 1.84 12.58 1.12
CA VAL A 32 1.51 11.68 2.23
C VAL A 32 0.39 10.75 1.79
N LEU A 33 0.69 9.45 1.76
CA LEU A 33 -0.26 8.38 1.47
C LEU A 33 -0.82 7.83 2.78
N GLY A 34 -2.15 7.78 2.91
CA GLY A 34 -2.84 7.13 4.02
C GLY A 34 -3.56 5.88 3.55
N LEU A 35 -3.24 4.73 4.15
CA LEU A 35 -3.79 3.42 3.83
C LEU A 35 -4.32 2.72 5.07
N PHE A 36 -5.55 2.22 5.01
CA PHE A 36 -6.12 1.40 6.09
C PHE A 36 -5.72 -0.06 5.90
N LEU A 37 -5.31 -0.70 6.99
CA LEU A 37 -4.84 -2.08 7.01
C LEU A 37 -5.66 -2.91 7.99
N GLU A 38 -5.96 -4.15 7.63
CA GLU A 38 -6.44 -5.20 8.53
C GLU A 38 -5.25 -6.00 9.07
N VAL A 39 -5.25 -6.26 10.37
CA VAL A 39 -4.22 -7.09 11.02
C VAL A 39 -4.50 -8.56 10.73
N VAL A 40 -3.55 -9.24 10.11
CA VAL A 40 -3.58 -10.68 9.81
C VAL A 40 -2.99 -11.48 10.96
N SER A 41 -1.88 -11.01 11.54
CA SER A 41 -1.29 -11.61 12.73
C SER A 41 -0.33 -10.64 13.43
N MET A 42 -0.12 -10.85 14.73
CA MET A 42 0.84 -10.10 15.52
C MET A 42 1.88 -11.07 16.11
N GLN A 43 3.16 -10.73 16.01
CA GLN A 43 4.25 -11.48 16.63
C GLN A 43 4.83 -10.68 17.78
N LEU A 44 4.79 -11.26 18.98
CA LEU A 44 5.38 -10.70 20.18
C LEU A 44 6.76 -11.34 20.45
N THR A 45 7.68 -10.54 20.97
CA THR A 45 8.96 -11.03 21.48
C THR A 45 8.77 -11.86 22.74
N SER A 46 9.83 -12.53 23.22
CA SER A 46 9.82 -13.25 24.50
C SER A 46 9.49 -12.36 25.70
N GLN A 47 9.66 -11.05 25.57
CA GLN A 47 9.34 -10.03 26.58
C GLN A 47 7.94 -9.44 26.38
N LEU A 48 7.12 -10.05 25.52
CA LEU A 48 5.77 -9.59 25.17
C LEU A 48 5.74 -8.19 24.56
N GLN A 49 6.83 -7.77 23.92
CA GLN A 49 6.88 -6.54 23.15
C GLN A 49 6.45 -6.81 21.71
N MET A 50 5.92 -5.80 21.03
CA MET A 50 5.61 -5.91 19.60
C MET A 50 6.89 -6.25 18.80
N GLY A 51 6.88 -7.34 18.06
CA GLY A 51 7.98 -7.78 17.19
C GLY A 51 7.68 -7.55 15.71
N ALA A 52 6.53 -8.03 15.23
CA ALA A 52 6.09 -7.79 13.87
C ALA A 52 4.56 -7.85 13.74
N ILE A 53 4.02 -7.15 12.74
CA ILE A 53 2.60 -7.22 12.39
C ILE A 53 2.53 -7.59 10.91
N ARG A 54 1.81 -8.67 10.60
CA ARG A 54 1.39 -8.98 9.23
C ARG A 54 0.03 -8.32 9.01
N ALA A 55 -0.11 -7.64 7.88
CA ALA A 55 -1.31 -6.88 7.60
C ALA A 55 -1.60 -6.83 6.11
N ARG A 56 -2.87 -6.69 5.76
CA ARG A 56 -3.31 -6.51 4.36
C ARG A 56 -4.10 -5.21 4.22
N PRO A 57 -4.14 -4.59 3.04
CA PRO A 57 -5.02 -3.44 2.83
C PRO A 57 -6.48 -3.77 3.15
N ALA A 58 -7.12 -2.95 3.98
CA ALA A 58 -8.56 -3.04 4.27
C ALA A 58 -9.40 -2.59 3.07
N SER A 59 -8.80 -1.79 2.19
CA SER A 59 -9.34 -1.35 0.91
C SER A 59 -8.19 -1.11 -0.05
N LEU A 60 -8.45 -1.27 -1.35
CA LEU A 60 -7.50 -0.90 -2.40
C LEU A 60 -7.54 0.60 -2.73
N THR A 61 -8.33 1.39 -2.00
CA THR A 61 -8.35 2.84 -2.11
C THR A 61 -7.58 3.47 -0.94
N ALA A 62 -6.72 4.43 -1.25
CA ALA A 62 -5.93 5.21 -0.31
C ALA A 62 -6.33 6.69 -0.36
N SER A 63 -5.96 7.42 0.68
CA SER A 63 -5.94 8.89 0.65
C SER A 63 -4.56 9.37 0.23
N LEU A 64 -4.50 10.52 -0.45
CA LEU A 64 -3.24 11.13 -0.86
C LEU A 64 -3.30 12.64 -0.64
N ARG A 65 -2.31 13.16 0.09
CA ARG A 65 -2.12 14.60 0.28
C ARG A 65 -0.85 15.04 -0.43
N LEU A 66 -1.00 15.90 -1.44
CA LEU A 66 0.11 16.44 -2.22
C LEU A 66 0.53 17.80 -1.65
N GLN A 67 1.84 18.09 -1.63
CA GLN A 67 2.34 19.42 -1.20
C GLN A 67 2.52 20.39 -2.37
N SER A 68 2.80 19.88 -3.58
CA SER A 68 2.83 20.69 -4.83
C SER A 68 1.58 21.57 -4.95
N ALA A 69 1.75 22.87 -5.18
CA ALA A 69 0.61 23.76 -5.37
C ALA A 69 -0.05 23.47 -6.72
N ALA A 70 0.73 23.27 -7.78
CA ALA A 70 0.22 22.88 -9.09
C ALA A 70 -0.62 21.59 -9.04
N ALA A 71 -0.10 20.55 -8.39
CA ALA A 71 -0.82 19.28 -8.29
C ALA A 71 -2.09 19.38 -7.42
N ARG A 72 -2.06 20.17 -6.34
CA ARG A 72 -3.26 20.43 -5.51
C ARG A 72 -4.36 21.20 -6.24
N HIS A 73 -4.02 22.05 -7.19
CA HIS A 73 -5.02 22.73 -8.03
C HIS A 73 -5.64 21.78 -9.05
N ALA A 74 -4.85 20.84 -9.60
CA ALA A 74 -5.32 19.89 -10.60
C ALA A 74 -6.09 18.69 -10.01
N ILE A 75 -5.81 18.32 -8.76
CA ILE A 75 -6.30 17.10 -8.13
C ILE A 75 -6.98 17.45 -6.80
N PRO A 76 -8.32 17.30 -6.69
CA PRO A 76 -9.03 17.56 -5.45
C PRO A 76 -8.52 16.67 -4.30
N ALA A 77 -8.33 17.27 -3.13
CA ALA A 77 -7.73 16.61 -1.97
C ALA A 77 -8.64 15.56 -1.33
N GLU A 78 -9.94 15.61 -1.62
CA GLU A 78 -10.94 14.69 -1.09
C GLU A 78 -10.97 13.38 -1.86
N LEU A 79 -10.38 13.30 -3.06
CA LEU A 79 -10.46 12.10 -3.90
C LEU A 79 -9.82 10.88 -3.23
N GLY A 80 -10.46 9.72 -3.42
CA GLY A 80 -9.80 8.44 -3.19
C GLY A 80 -8.84 8.13 -4.32
N PHE A 81 -7.80 7.35 -4.03
CA PHE A 81 -6.84 6.90 -5.02
C PHE A 81 -6.76 5.37 -5.02
N GLN A 82 -7.07 4.77 -6.15
CA GLN A 82 -6.93 3.33 -6.34
C GLN A 82 -5.45 2.95 -6.38
N LEU A 83 -5.05 1.99 -5.55
CA LEU A 83 -3.72 1.41 -5.57
C LEU A 83 -3.51 0.63 -6.86
N GLY A 84 -2.41 0.92 -7.54
CA GLY A 84 -1.98 0.27 -8.77
C GLY A 84 -0.71 -0.57 -8.57
N PRO A 85 -0.09 -1.00 -9.69
CA PRO A 85 1.12 -1.80 -9.66
C PRO A 85 2.24 -1.14 -8.85
N THR A 86 2.87 -1.94 -8.00
CA THR A 86 3.94 -1.54 -7.08
C THR A 86 5.23 -2.23 -7.48
N LYS A 87 6.29 -1.44 -7.67
CA LYS A 87 7.64 -1.94 -7.90
C LYS A 87 8.35 -2.12 -6.57
N LEU A 88 9.02 -3.26 -6.42
CA LEU A 88 9.83 -3.59 -5.27
C LEU A 88 11.32 -3.53 -5.62
N SER A 89 12.15 -3.19 -4.65
CA SER A 89 13.59 -3.44 -4.69
C SER A 89 13.88 -4.91 -4.41
N GLY A 90 15.12 -5.36 -4.65
CA GLY A 90 15.55 -6.74 -4.35
C GLY A 90 15.43 -7.17 -2.88
N GLN A 91 15.13 -6.24 -1.97
CA GLN A 91 14.90 -6.52 -0.54
C GLN A 91 13.40 -6.51 -0.15
N GLY A 92 12.48 -6.49 -1.12
CA GLY A 92 11.04 -6.42 -0.88
C GLY A 92 10.56 -5.06 -0.34
N ARG A 93 11.38 -4.00 -0.50
CA ARG A 93 10.98 -2.63 -0.16
C ARG A 93 10.28 -2.01 -1.36
N ILE A 94 9.26 -1.19 -1.13
CA ILE A 94 8.62 -0.44 -2.21
C ILE A 94 9.62 0.59 -2.75
N SER A 95 9.80 0.64 -4.06
CA SER A 95 10.58 1.69 -4.73
C SER A 95 9.67 2.72 -5.38
N THR A 96 8.67 2.23 -6.13
CA THR A 96 7.69 3.07 -6.81
C THR A 96 6.30 2.45 -6.71
N MET A 97 5.28 3.27 -6.51
CA MET A 97 3.88 2.89 -6.51
C MET A 97 3.10 3.77 -7.48
N ARG A 98 2.22 3.15 -8.27
CA ARG A 98 1.26 3.88 -9.10
C ARG A 98 -0.07 4.00 -8.35
N VAL A 99 -0.70 5.15 -8.46
CA VAL A 99 -2.05 5.36 -7.94
C VAL A 99 -2.91 6.09 -8.97
N VAL A 100 -4.19 5.73 -9.04
CA VAL A 100 -5.14 6.28 -10.01
C VAL A 100 -6.22 7.07 -9.24
N PRO A 101 -6.47 8.35 -9.55
CA PRO A 101 -7.57 9.09 -8.93
C PRO A 101 -8.90 8.38 -9.19
N THR A 102 -9.72 8.24 -8.16
CA THR A 102 -11.09 7.76 -8.30
C THR A 102 -12.03 8.92 -8.57
N SER A 103 -13.24 8.63 -9.06
CA SER A 103 -14.30 9.64 -9.23
C SER A 103 -15.05 9.97 -7.94
N ARG A 104 -14.69 9.32 -6.82
CA ARG A 104 -15.39 9.43 -5.54
C ARG A 104 -14.46 9.98 -4.46
N PRO A 105 -15.01 10.68 -3.45
CA PRO A 105 -14.24 11.02 -2.27
C PRO A 105 -13.70 9.77 -1.56
N PHE A 106 -12.53 9.90 -0.95
CA PHE A 106 -11.95 8.87 -0.11
C PHE A 106 -12.88 8.58 1.07
N GLN A 107 -13.19 7.30 1.27
CA GLN A 107 -13.97 6.81 2.40
C GLN A 107 -13.03 6.03 3.33
N PRO A 108 -12.66 6.57 4.50
CA PRO A 108 -11.85 5.86 5.48
C PRO A 108 -12.52 4.56 5.92
N ALA A 109 -11.74 3.49 6.08
CA ALA A 109 -12.27 2.25 6.65
C ALA A 109 -12.64 2.47 8.13
N GLN A 110 -13.61 1.70 8.61
CA GLN A 110 -14.01 1.75 10.01
C GLN A 110 -12.85 1.31 10.91
N MET A 111 -12.48 2.15 11.88
CA MET A 111 -11.46 1.82 12.86
C MET A 111 -11.96 0.84 13.93
N ARG A 112 -11.31 -0.31 14.03
CA ARG A 112 -11.56 -1.35 15.03
C ARG A 112 -10.25 -1.63 15.76
N THR A 113 -10.17 -1.25 17.02
CA THR A 113 -8.91 -1.32 17.81
C THR A 113 -8.82 -2.59 18.65
N ALA A 114 -9.93 -3.33 18.80
CA ALA A 114 -9.95 -4.61 19.48
C ALA A 114 -9.31 -5.69 18.60
N PHE A 115 -8.48 -6.53 19.22
CA PHE A 115 -7.90 -7.73 18.60
C PHE A 115 -8.43 -8.97 19.32
N GLU A 116 -9.47 -9.59 18.76
CA GLU A 116 -10.02 -10.84 19.29
C GLU A 116 -9.09 -12.00 18.92
N ILE A 117 -8.46 -12.62 19.91
CA ILE A 117 -7.49 -13.69 19.69
C ILE A 117 -8.23 -15.01 19.43
N GLY A 118 -8.09 -15.54 18.22
CA GLY A 118 -8.62 -16.86 17.83
C GLY A 118 -7.58 -17.98 17.91
N GLY A 119 -6.29 -17.63 17.91
CA GLY A 119 -5.22 -18.61 17.97
C GLY A 119 -3.91 -18.02 18.48
N VAL A 120 -3.16 -18.86 19.19
CA VAL A 120 -1.83 -18.57 19.74
C VAL A 120 -0.87 -19.67 19.31
N ALA A 121 0.27 -19.30 18.75
CA ALA A 121 1.32 -20.23 18.36
C ALA A 121 2.69 -19.74 18.87
N LEU A 122 3.58 -20.68 19.19
CA LEU A 122 4.99 -20.40 19.39
C LEU A 122 5.72 -20.63 18.07
N ILE A 123 6.36 -19.58 17.55
CA ILE A 123 7.17 -19.64 16.34
C ILE A 123 8.63 -19.81 16.77
N PRO A 124 9.25 -20.97 16.49
CA PRO A 124 10.67 -21.16 16.75
C PRO A 124 11.48 -20.14 15.96
N ASN A 125 12.48 -19.56 16.60
CA ASN A 125 13.47 -18.69 15.98
C ASN A 125 14.82 -19.03 16.60
N GLU A 126 15.92 -18.89 15.84
CA GLU A 126 17.24 -19.40 16.22
C GLU A 126 17.76 -18.86 17.55
N THR A 127 17.28 -17.68 17.97
CA THR A 127 17.70 -17.03 19.21
C THR A 127 16.66 -17.15 20.33
N ARG A 128 15.38 -16.86 20.06
CA ARG A 128 14.27 -17.00 21.03
C ARG A 128 12.94 -17.20 20.33
N ALA A 129 12.13 -18.12 20.83
CA ALA A 129 10.77 -18.33 20.36
C ALA A 129 9.95 -17.01 20.42
N GLN A 130 9.14 -16.79 19.40
CA GLN A 130 8.20 -15.67 19.32
C GLN A 130 6.77 -16.17 19.52
N VAL A 131 5.92 -15.35 20.13
CA VAL A 131 4.50 -15.67 20.28
C VAL A 131 3.76 -15.05 19.11
N GLN A 132 3.10 -15.84 18.29
CA GLN A 132 2.20 -15.36 17.24
C GLN A 132 0.75 -15.41 17.72
N LEU A 133 0.08 -14.27 17.61
CA LEU A 133 -1.34 -14.11 17.83
C LEU A 133 -2.04 -13.98 16.47
N THR A 134 -3.13 -14.72 16.32
CA THR A 134 -3.99 -14.69 15.12
C THR A 134 -5.41 -14.29 15.50
N PRO A 135 -6.08 -13.47 14.67
CA PRO A 135 -7.42 -13.00 14.96
C PRO A 135 -8.46 -14.12 14.83
N ALA A 136 -9.58 -14.02 15.57
CA ALA A 136 -10.70 -14.96 15.52
C ALA A 136 -11.51 -14.93 14.21
N GLY A 137 -11.21 -13.99 13.29
CA GLY A 137 -11.75 -13.95 11.93
C GLY A 137 -13.14 -13.33 11.77
N THR A 138 -13.86 -13.07 12.86
CA THR A 138 -15.21 -12.46 12.85
C THR A 138 -15.18 -10.96 12.55
N THR A 139 -14.12 -10.27 12.99
CA THR A 139 -13.95 -8.83 12.82
C THR A 139 -12.46 -8.49 12.97
N PRO A 140 -11.75 -8.18 11.87
CA PRO A 140 -10.33 -7.86 11.96
C PRO A 140 -10.12 -6.50 12.65
N MET A 141 -9.06 -6.43 13.46
CA MET A 141 -8.51 -5.17 13.93
C MET A 141 -7.99 -4.38 12.72
N THR A 142 -8.23 -3.07 12.72
CA THR A 142 -7.77 -2.18 11.65
C THR A 142 -6.85 -1.09 12.18
N MET A 143 -5.91 -0.65 11.35
CA MET A 143 -4.97 0.43 11.63
C MET A 143 -4.81 1.34 10.41
N GLU A 144 -4.42 2.59 10.63
CA GLU A 144 -4.04 3.50 9.55
C GLU A 144 -2.51 3.55 9.45
N LEU A 145 -2.01 3.26 8.25
CA LEU A 145 -0.63 3.48 7.85
C LEU A 145 -0.52 4.83 7.12
N ARG A 146 0.49 5.62 7.48
CA ARG A 146 0.87 6.84 6.78
C ARG A 146 2.31 6.75 6.28
N ALA A 147 2.49 6.96 4.99
CA ALA A 147 3.79 6.96 4.33
C ALA A 147 4.08 8.36 3.74
N HIS A 148 5.28 8.86 3.98
CA HIS A 148 5.79 10.08 3.35
C HIS A 148 6.55 9.69 2.09
N LEU A 149 6.09 10.20 0.96
CA LEU A 149 6.49 9.80 -0.38
C LEU A 149 6.87 11.02 -1.19
N GLU A 150 7.41 10.76 -2.37
CA GLU A 150 7.70 11.77 -3.37
C GLU A 150 6.87 11.51 -4.63
N LEU A 151 6.06 12.48 -5.05
CA LEU A 151 5.46 12.52 -6.36
C LEU A 151 6.58 12.62 -7.40
N ASN A 152 6.77 11.55 -8.16
CA ASN A 152 7.80 11.47 -9.19
C ASN A 152 7.29 12.00 -10.53
N ALA A 153 6.06 11.62 -10.87
CA ALA A 153 5.46 12.00 -12.14
C ALA A 153 3.93 11.92 -12.10
N VAL A 154 3.30 12.65 -13.00
CA VAL A 154 1.88 12.59 -13.31
C VAL A 154 1.74 12.18 -14.77
N ASP A 155 1.02 11.10 -15.03
CA ASP A 155 0.65 10.72 -16.39
C ASP A 155 -0.75 11.27 -16.68
N LEU A 156 -0.87 11.97 -17.80
CA LEU A 156 -2.10 12.59 -18.27
C LEU A 156 -2.69 11.81 -19.45
N THR A 157 -4.02 11.81 -19.56
CA THR A 157 -4.71 11.36 -20.77
C THR A 157 -4.43 12.34 -21.94
N PRO A 158 -4.74 11.98 -23.19
CA PRO A 158 -4.65 12.91 -24.32
C PRO A 158 -5.50 14.19 -24.14
N GLY A 159 -6.56 14.11 -23.34
CA GLY A 159 -7.39 15.25 -22.93
C GLY A 159 -6.84 16.04 -21.75
N PHE A 160 -5.57 15.84 -21.36
CA PHE A 160 -4.89 16.50 -20.24
C PHE A 160 -5.55 16.28 -18.86
N GLN A 161 -6.29 15.19 -18.70
CA GLN A 161 -6.82 14.77 -17.39
C GLN A 161 -5.81 13.87 -16.68
N VAL A 162 -5.78 13.88 -15.35
CA VAL A 162 -4.88 13.01 -14.57
C VAL A 162 -5.31 11.55 -14.72
N ALA A 163 -4.47 10.74 -15.37
CA ALA A 163 -4.69 9.31 -15.54
C ALA A 163 -4.11 8.51 -14.37
N GLN A 164 -2.90 8.86 -13.92
CA GLN A 164 -2.25 8.22 -12.77
C GLN A 164 -1.14 9.11 -12.22
N LEU A 165 -0.80 8.87 -10.95
CA LEU A 165 0.35 9.44 -10.28
C LEU A 165 1.36 8.34 -10.00
N ILE A 166 2.63 8.68 -10.10
CA ILE A 166 3.76 7.81 -9.82
C ILE A 166 4.45 8.35 -8.57
N LEU A 167 4.45 7.56 -7.50
CA LEU A 167 4.99 7.92 -6.19
C LEU A 167 6.23 7.10 -5.90
N ASN A 168 7.32 7.75 -5.51
CA ASN A 168 8.53 7.11 -5.04
C ASN A 168 8.53 7.00 -3.52
N TRP A 169 9.04 5.87 -3.03
CA TRP A 169 9.29 5.62 -1.62
C TRP A 169 10.78 5.88 -1.35
N SER A 170 11.08 7.00 -0.69
CA SER A 170 12.46 7.36 -0.31
C SER A 170 12.94 6.61 0.94
N THR A 171 12.00 6.14 1.77
CA THR A 171 12.26 5.37 2.99
C THR A 171 11.24 4.24 3.13
N ASN A 172 11.61 3.19 3.87
CA ASN A 172 10.69 2.14 4.28
C ASN A 172 10.06 2.41 5.66
N MET A 173 10.35 3.55 6.28
CA MET A 173 9.74 3.96 7.53
C MET A 173 8.34 4.53 7.28
N VAL A 174 7.37 4.01 8.03
CA VAL A 174 5.97 4.45 8.03
C VAL A 174 5.51 4.75 9.44
N ARG A 175 4.44 5.52 9.55
CA ARG A 175 3.72 5.75 10.80
C ARG A 175 2.45 4.93 10.83
N VAL A 176 2.15 4.33 11.97
CA VAL A 176 0.96 3.51 12.19
C VAL A 176 0.20 4.05 13.39
N THR A 177 -1.10 4.26 13.23
CA THR A 177 -1.99 4.72 14.30
C THR A 177 -3.26 3.89 14.37
N LEU A 178 -3.75 3.72 15.60
CA LEU A 178 -5.08 3.17 15.90
C LEU A 178 -6.14 4.28 16.08
N ASN A 179 -5.71 5.54 15.98
CA ASN A 179 -6.58 6.70 16.04
C ASN A 179 -6.18 7.70 14.94
N PRO A 180 -6.87 7.71 13.78
CA PRO A 180 -6.59 8.61 12.66
C PRO A 180 -6.67 10.10 13.01
N LYS A 181 -7.43 10.45 14.06
CA LYS A 181 -7.60 11.82 14.54
C LYS A 181 -6.50 12.26 15.51
N ALA A 182 -5.68 11.33 16.00
CA ALA A 182 -4.59 11.66 16.91
C ALA A 182 -3.49 12.45 16.18
N PRO A 183 -2.75 13.32 16.90
CA PRO A 183 -1.59 13.99 16.33
C PRO A 183 -0.60 12.97 15.79
N GLU A 184 -0.04 13.28 14.62
CA GLU A 184 0.81 12.34 13.90
C GLU A 184 2.07 11.94 14.68
N GLN A 185 2.54 12.81 15.58
CA GLN A 185 3.70 12.56 16.45
C GLN A 185 3.46 11.41 17.44
N THR A 186 2.20 11.07 17.70
CA THR A 186 1.80 9.96 18.59
C THR A 186 1.77 8.61 17.86
N ALA A 187 1.85 8.60 16.53
CA ALA A 187 1.84 7.38 15.74
C ALA A 187 3.15 6.60 15.91
N ALA A 188 3.03 5.29 16.07
CA ALA A 188 4.17 4.40 16.20
C ALA A 188 4.92 4.27 14.87
N ARG A 189 6.25 4.13 14.93
CA ARG A 189 7.11 4.03 13.74
C ARG A 189 7.41 2.58 13.43
N PHE A 190 7.25 2.21 12.17
CA PHE A 190 7.50 0.86 11.67
C PHE A 190 8.34 0.89 10.41
N GLY A 191 9.19 -0.12 10.25
CA GLY A 191 9.77 -0.47 8.96
C GLY A 191 8.77 -1.35 8.21
N LEU A 192 8.52 -1.00 6.96
CA LEU A 192 7.62 -1.72 6.07
C LEU A 192 8.40 -2.60 5.09
N ARG A 193 7.91 -3.81 4.86
CA ARG A 193 8.26 -4.67 3.72
C ARG A 193 6.99 -5.26 3.09
N VAL A 194 7.01 -5.44 1.78
CA VAL A 194 5.94 -6.16 1.08
C VAL A 194 6.24 -7.65 1.14
N LEU A 195 5.26 -8.42 1.61
CA LEU A 195 5.34 -9.89 1.62
C LEU A 195 4.73 -10.48 0.35
N GLU A 196 3.65 -9.87 -0.13
CA GLU A 196 2.89 -10.39 -1.26
C GLU A 196 2.31 -9.25 -2.10
N LEU A 197 2.37 -9.44 -3.43
CA LEU A 197 1.62 -8.67 -4.41
C LEU A 197 0.54 -9.56 -5.02
N ASP A 198 -0.61 -8.99 -5.35
CA ASP A 198 -1.65 -9.69 -6.12
C ASP A 198 -1.25 -9.83 -7.61
N ASP A 199 -2.08 -10.52 -8.39
CA ASP A 199 -1.87 -10.74 -9.83
C ASP A 199 -1.79 -9.44 -10.65
N SER A 200 -2.32 -8.33 -10.11
CA SER A 200 -2.24 -6.99 -10.70
C SER A 200 -1.01 -6.20 -10.23
N GLY A 201 -0.13 -6.82 -9.45
CA GLY A 201 1.05 -6.19 -8.87
C GLY A 201 0.74 -5.19 -7.75
N ARG A 202 -0.46 -5.23 -7.15
CA ARG A 202 -0.84 -4.36 -6.03
C ARG A 202 -0.47 -5.04 -4.72
N ILE A 203 -0.30 -4.25 -3.67
CA ILE A 203 0.02 -4.79 -2.34
C ILE A 203 -1.11 -5.69 -1.85
N ALA A 204 -0.82 -6.97 -1.62
CA ALA A 204 -1.73 -7.92 -1.00
C ALA A 204 -1.41 -8.07 0.49
N GLU A 205 -0.12 -8.14 0.85
CA GLU A 205 0.30 -8.30 2.24
C GLU A 205 1.60 -7.56 2.57
N LEU A 206 1.64 -7.01 3.79
CA LEU A 206 2.71 -6.21 4.36
C LEU A 206 3.23 -6.83 5.65
N LEU A 207 4.53 -6.69 5.88
CA LEU A 207 5.18 -6.87 7.17
C LEU A 207 5.57 -5.52 7.75
N LEU A 208 5.13 -5.26 8.98
CA LEU A 208 5.49 -4.08 9.74
C LEU A 208 6.34 -4.51 10.95
N SER A 209 7.55 -3.99 11.07
CA SER A 209 8.44 -4.24 12.21
C SER A 209 8.69 -2.93 12.97
N PRO A 210 8.49 -2.86 14.30
CA PRO A 210 8.73 -1.64 15.06
C PRO A 210 10.15 -1.13 14.87
N ILE A 211 10.29 0.19 14.71
CA ILE A 211 11.59 0.87 14.73
C ILE A 211 11.75 1.47 16.13
N LYS A 212 12.90 1.22 16.75
CA LYS A 212 13.27 1.79 18.05
C LYS A 212 13.67 3.26 17.91
#